data_AF-A0A959DWF2-F1
#
_entry.id   AF-A0A959DWF2-F1
#
_cell.length_a   1.000
_cell.length_b   1.000
_cell.length_c   1.000
_cell.angle_alpha   90.00
_cell.angle_beta   90.00
_cell.angle_gamma   90.00
#
_symmetry.space_group_name_H-M   'P 1'
#
loop_
_entity.id
_entity.type
_entity.pdbx_description
1 polymer ?
#
loop_
_entity_poly.entity_id
_entity_poly.type
_entity_poly.pdbx_seq_one_letter_code
_entity_poly.pdbx_strand_id
1 'polypeptide(L)'
;MVEKDGQYFIVEGKYTGSASLNPAEPPNLPRQMSDAWITQGTRLADAVGETKADEILEIGYTRVLAKTAPDGTVVFRLIDSEGYVIKGSGGNWTP
;
A
#
# COMPACT_ATOMS: atom_id res chain seq x y z
N MET A 1 3.11 4.50 -7.52
CA MET A 1 4.27 4.38 -6.62
C MET A 1 5.01 5.71 -6.57
N VAL A 2 5.55 6.09 -5.42
CA VAL A 2 6.28 7.36 -5.26
C VAL A 2 7.63 7.09 -4.60
N GLU A 3 8.69 7.69 -5.12
CA GLU A 3 10.00 7.77 -4.47
C GLU A 3 10.13 9.16 -3.85
N LYS A 4 10.54 9.24 -2.58
CA LYS A 4 10.82 10.50 -1.90
C LYS A 4 12.02 10.30 -0.97
N ASP A 5 13.06 11.10 -1.16
CA ASP A 5 14.29 11.07 -0.33
C ASP A 5 14.92 9.66 -0.23
N GLY A 6 14.89 8.89 -1.32
CA GLY A 6 15.40 7.50 -1.38
C GLY A 6 14.50 6.46 -0.70
N GLN A 7 13.30 6.84 -0.26
CA GLN A 7 12.29 5.93 0.29
C GLN A 7 11.19 5.68 -0.74
N TYR A 8 10.75 4.43 -0.78
CA TYR A 8 9.69 3.99 -1.66
C TYR A 8 8.34 3.91 -0.94
N PHE A 9 7.30 4.42 -1.59
CA PHE A 9 5.93 4.40 -1.09
C PHE A 9 4.99 3.70 -2.08
N ILE A 10 4.34 2.64 -1.60
CA ILE A 10 3.24 1.99 -2.32
C ILE A 10 1.95 2.54 -1.73
N VAL A 11 1.23 3.32 -2.55
CA VAL A 11 0.03 4.06 -2.15
C VAL A 11 -1.19 3.44 -2.82
N GLU A 12 -2.16 3.00 -2.03
CA GLU A 12 -3.47 2.53 -2.50
C GLU A 12 -4.52 3.61 -2.25
N GLY A 13 -5.24 4.03 -3.30
CA GLY A 13 -6.33 5.00 -3.20
C GLY A 13 -7.68 4.32 -3.02
N LYS A 14 -8.51 4.79 -2.08
CA LYS A 14 -9.90 4.33 -1.88
C LYS A 14 -10.83 5.52 -1.64
N TYR A 15 -12.05 5.44 -2.16
CA TYR A 15 -13.11 6.38 -1.82
C TYR A 15 -13.77 5.99 -0.49
N THR A 16 -13.95 6.97 0.38
CA THR A 16 -14.56 6.79 1.70
C THR A 16 -16.03 6.38 1.55
N GLY A 17 -16.42 5.31 2.25
CA GLY A 17 -17.81 4.80 2.27
C GLY A 17 -18.18 3.85 1.14
N SER A 18 -17.37 3.76 0.08
CA SER A 18 -17.65 2.91 -1.09
C SER A 18 -16.55 1.91 -1.43
N ALA A 19 -15.34 2.07 -0.88
CA ALA A 19 -14.24 1.14 -1.12
C ALA A 19 -13.39 0.88 0.13
N SER A 20 -12.93 -0.36 0.28
CA SER A 20 -12.02 -0.81 1.34
C SER A 20 -10.89 -1.65 0.76
N LEU A 21 -9.84 -1.88 1.56
CA LEU A 21 -8.86 -2.92 1.23
C LEU A 21 -9.55 -4.28 1.25
N ASN A 22 -9.26 -5.10 0.24
CA ASN A 22 -9.82 -6.45 0.19
C ASN A 22 -9.24 -7.31 1.33
N PRO A 23 -10.08 -8.08 2.04
CA PRO A 23 -9.59 -9.04 3.04
C PRO A 23 -8.77 -10.14 2.36
N ALA A 24 -8.05 -10.92 3.16
CA ALA A 24 -7.48 -12.17 2.67
C ALA A 24 -8.60 -13.14 2.28
N GLU A 25 -8.38 -13.92 1.23
CA GLU A 25 -9.24 -15.01 0.78
C GLU A 25 -8.41 -16.29 0.67
N PRO A 26 -8.16 -16.99 1.80
CA PRO A 26 -7.34 -18.18 1.82
C PRO A 26 -7.97 -19.35 1.05
N PRO A 27 -7.16 -20.19 0.39
CA PRO A 27 -5.69 -20.16 0.35
C PRO A 27 -5.12 -19.27 -0.76
N ASN A 28 -5.96 -18.57 -1.53
CA ASN A 28 -5.60 -18.07 -2.86
C ASN A 28 -5.02 -16.66 -2.85
N LEU A 29 -5.58 -15.77 -2.03
CA LEU A 29 -5.27 -14.34 -2.06
C LEU A 29 -4.90 -13.84 -0.65
N PRO A 30 -3.65 -13.39 -0.45
CA PRO A 30 -3.27 -12.67 0.76
C PRO A 30 -4.04 -11.34 0.86
N ARG A 31 -4.08 -10.77 2.06
CA ARG A 31 -4.73 -9.46 2.31
C ARG A 31 -4.14 -8.39 1.39
N GLN A 32 -4.99 -7.56 0.78
CA GLN A 32 -4.52 -6.48 -0.08
C GLN A 32 -3.52 -5.59 0.66
N MET A 33 -2.43 -5.20 -0.01
CA MET A 33 -1.33 -4.41 0.52
C MET A 33 -0.42 -5.11 1.54
N SER A 34 -0.65 -6.37 1.90
CA SER A 34 0.36 -7.13 2.68
C SER A 34 1.62 -7.39 1.86
N ASP A 35 2.75 -7.68 2.52
CA ASP A 35 3.99 -8.13 1.87
C ASP A 35 3.68 -9.28 0.91
N ALA A 36 2.99 -10.30 1.42
CA ALA A 36 2.61 -11.48 0.66
C ALA A 36 1.79 -11.13 -0.59
N TRP A 37 0.90 -10.13 -0.53
CA TRP A 37 0.13 -9.69 -1.70
C TRP A 37 0.96 -8.92 -2.72
N ILE A 38 1.87 -8.07 -2.24
CA ILE A 38 2.74 -7.23 -3.09
C ILE A 38 3.76 -8.11 -3.83
N THR A 39 4.33 -9.10 -3.14
CA THR A 39 5.34 -10.02 -3.69
C THR A 39 4.73 -11.27 -4.31
N GLN A 40 3.40 -11.41 -4.35
CA GLN A 40 2.75 -12.55 -4.99
C GLN A 40 2.89 -12.44 -6.52
N GLY A 41 3.62 -13.38 -7.10
CA GLY A 41 3.82 -13.44 -8.55
C GLY A 41 4.57 -12.21 -9.07
N THR A 42 4.08 -11.64 -10.17
CA THR A 42 4.71 -10.50 -10.85
C THR A 42 4.12 -9.15 -10.46
N ARG A 43 3.22 -9.08 -9.47
CA ARG A 43 2.37 -7.90 -9.23
C ARG A 43 3.14 -6.57 -9.09
N LEU A 44 4.23 -6.56 -8.33
CA LEU A 44 5.07 -5.36 -8.20
C LEU A 44 5.78 -5.06 -9.53
N ALA A 45 6.42 -6.06 -10.14
CA ALA A 45 7.11 -5.92 -11.43
C ALA A 45 6.16 -5.45 -12.55
N ASP A 46 4.91 -5.91 -12.58
CA ASP A 46 3.89 -5.48 -13.54
C ASP A 46 3.55 -3.98 -13.37
N ALA A 47 3.69 -3.43 -12.17
CA ALA A 47 3.36 -2.05 -11.87
C ALA A 47 4.51 -1.07 -12.13
N VAL A 48 5.76 -1.50 -11.98
CA VAL A 48 6.93 -0.59 -12.03
C VAL A 48 8.09 -1.07 -12.93
N GLY A 49 7.98 -2.26 -13.52
CA GLY A 49 9.05 -2.96 -14.24
C GLY A 49 9.95 -3.79 -13.31
N GLU A 50 10.59 -4.83 -13.86
CA GLU A 50 11.42 -5.78 -13.10
C GLU A 50 12.55 -5.10 -12.33
N THR A 51 13.40 -4.31 -13.00
CA THR A 51 14.55 -3.65 -12.36
C THR A 51 14.16 -2.76 -11.20
N LYS A 52 13.08 -1.99 -11.36
CA LYS A 52 12.62 -1.09 -10.30
C LYS A 52 11.99 -1.89 -9.16
N ALA A 53 11.24 -2.96 -9.47
CA ALA A 53 10.69 -3.84 -8.46
C ALA A 53 11.78 -4.47 -7.58
N ASP A 54 12.88 -4.94 -8.18
CA ASP A 54 14.02 -5.49 -7.44
C ASP A 54 14.64 -4.43 -6.52
N GLU A 55 14.89 -3.22 -7.01
CA GLU A 55 15.43 -2.10 -6.23
C GLU A 55 14.52 -1.74 -5.03
N ILE A 56 13.21 -1.74 -5.23
CA ILE A 56 12.23 -1.48 -4.16
C ILE A 56 12.25 -2.58 -3.10
N LEU A 57 12.35 -3.84 -3.52
CA LEU A 57 12.38 -4.97 -2.60
C LEU A 57 13.70 -4.99 -1.81
N GLU A 58 14.80 -4.56 -2.42
CA GLU A 58 16.11 -4.43 -1.79
C GLU A 58 16.16 -3.29 -0.77
N ILE A 59 15.72 -2.09 -1.15
CA ILE A 59 15.72 -0.90 -0.28
C ILE A 59 14.62 -0.97 0.80
N GLY A 60 13.51 -1.61 0.47
CA GLY A 60 12.29 -1.62 1.27
C GLY A 60 11.38 -0.44 0.95
N TYR A 61 10.15 -0.52 1.47
CA TYR A 61 9.10 0.43 1.14
C TYR A 61 8.08 0.59 2.28
N THR A 62 7.42 1.75 2.29
CA THR A 62 6.30 2.08 3.17
C THR A 62 4.98 1.94 2.41
N ARG A 63 3.94 1.48 3.10
CA ARG A 63 2.60 1.31 2.52
C ARG A 63 1.67 2.36 3.08
N VAL A 64 0.90 2.98 2.19
CA VAL A 64 -0.01 4.06 2.54
C VAL A 64 -1.38 3.80 1.92
N LEU A 65 -2.43 3.94 2.71
CA LEU A 65 -3.80 4.06 2.26
C LEU A 65 -4.15 5.55 2.13
N ALA A 66 -4.49 6.00 0.94
CA ALA A 66 -5.07 7.32 0.69
C ALA A 66 -6.60 7.18 0.63
N LYS A 67 -7.31 7.76 1.60
CA LYS A 67 -8.77 7.81 1.62
C LYS A 67 -9.27 9.16 1.18
N THR A 68 -9.94 9.20 0.04
CA THR A 68 -10.58 10.40 -0.50
C THR A 68 -12.02 10.47 -0.01
N ALA A 69 -12.39 11.59 0.62
CA ALA A 69 -13.75 11.90 1.03
C ALA A 69 -14.53 12.57 -0.11
N PRO A 70 -15.88 12.60 -0.06
CA PRO A 70 -16.70 13.21 -1.12
C PRO A 70 -16.43 14.71 -1.34
N ASP A 71 -15.92 15.41 -0.32
CA ASP A 71 -15.52 16.82 -0.39
C ASP A 71 -14.13 17.05 -1.01
N GLY A 72 -13.46 15.98 -1.45
CA GLY A 72 -12.11 16.01 -2.02
C GLY A 72 -10.98 15.95 -0.99
N THR A 73 -11.28 15.96 0.31
CA THR A 73 -10.27 15.81 1.36
C THR A 73 -9.63 14.43 1.28
N VAL A 74 -8.29 14.36 1.37
CA VAL A 74 -7.55 13.08 1.38
C VAL A 74 -6.88 12.88 2.72
N VAL A 75 -7.17 11.76 3.38
CA VAL A 75 -6.50 11.33 4.61
C VAL A 75 -5.60 10.16 4.30
N PHE A 76 -4.35 10.22 4.74
CA PHE A 76 -3.37 9.16 4.53
C PHE A 76 -3.09 8.38 5.80
N ARG A 77 -3.04 7.05 5.67
CA ARG A 77 -2.80 6.12 6.78
C ARG A 77 -1.76 5.08 6.43
N LEU A 78 -0.86 4.77 7.35
CA LEU A 78 0.10 3.68 7.21
C LEU A 78 -0.60 2.32 7.24
N ILE A 79 -0.06 1.39 6.45
CA ILE A 79 -0.45 -0.03 6.44
C ILE A 79 0.77 -0.85 6.88
N ASP A 80 0.57 -1.83 7.76
CA ASP A 80 1.63 -2.75 8.18
C ASP A 80 1.93 -3.84 7.14
N SER A 81 2.91 -4.70 7.42
CA SER A 81 3.34 -5.78 6.53
C SER A 81 2.28 -6.88 6.34
N GLU A 82 1.31 -7.00 7.26
CA GLU A 82 0.20 -7.94 7.15
C GLU A 82 -0.99 -7.35 6.37
N GLY A 83 -0.91 -6.09 5.93
CA GLY A 83 -1.94 -5.41 5.16
C GLY A 83 -3.03 -4.75 6.02
N TYR A 84 -2.82 -4.58 7.33
CA TYR A 84 -3.74 -3.87 8.21
C TYR A 84 -3.40 -2.39 8.31
N VAL A 85 -4.44 -1.56 8.34
CA VAL A 85 -4.27 -0.12 8.62
C VAL A 85 -3.86 0.04 10.08
N ILE A 86 -2.70 0.67 10.31
CA ILE A 86 -2.20 0.98 11.65
C ILE A 86 -3.18 1.94 12.32
N LYS A 87 -3.60 1.66 13.55
CA LYS A 87 -4.61 2.43 14.30
C LYS A 87 -3.99 3.57 15.11
N GLY A 88 -4.83 4.49 15.60
CA GLY A 88 -4.40 5.61 16.45
C GLY A 88 -3.56 6.66 15.71
N SER A 89 -2.87 7.54 16.45
CA SER A 89 -2.03 8.60 15.87
C SER A 89 -0.81 8.06 15.14
N GLY A 90 -0.25 6.92 15.58
CA GLY A 90 0.92 6.30 14.97
C GLY A 90 0.69 5.79 13.54
N GLY A 91 -0.57 5.68 13.11
CA GLY A 91 -0.90 5.34 11.72
C GLY A 91 -1.10 6.55 10.81
N ASN A 92 -1.01 7.79 11.30
CA ASN A 92 -1.11 8.97 10.43
C ASN A 92 0.16 9.10 9.58
N TRP A 93 -0.01 9.39 8.29
CA TRP A 93 1.10 9.74 7.41
C TRP A 93 0.83 11.10 6.77
N THR A 94 1.88 11.90 6.59
CA THR A 94 1.81 13.19 5.90
C THR A 94 2.85 13.17 4.79
N PRO A 95 2.43 13.31 3.52
CA PRO A 95 3.31 13.28 2.36
C PRO A 95 4.32 14.43 2.33
#